data_AF-A0A524J4Y9-F1
#
_entry.id   AF-A0A524J4Y9-F1
#
_cell.length_a   1.000
_cell.length_b   1.000
_cell.length_c   1.000
_cell.angle_alpha   90.00
_cell.angle_beta   90.00
_cell.angle_gamma   90.00
#
_symmetry.space_group_name_H-M   'P 1'
#
loop_
_entity.id
_entity.type
_entity.pdbx_description
1 polymer ?
#
loop_
_entity_poly.entity_id
_entity_poly.type
_entity_poly.pdbx_seq_one_letter_code
_entity_poly.pdbx_strand_id
1 'polypeptide(L)'
;MTTKGPAAATARAEVRESIAAKGHTVDNARAVAARLDAAFAAGDLARTPSMDLYLGDLRRALEQDDGERLGGKSAEAARFILRAIDRELDEA
;
A
#
# COMPACT_ATOMS: atom_id res chain seq x y z
N MET A 1 1.33 -11.06 14.27
CA MET A 1 1.11 -12.35 13.58
C MET A 1 1.85 -12.28 12.26
N THR A 2 2.76 -13.20 12.01
CA THR A 2 3.58 -13.22 10.79
C THR A 2 2.94 -14.19 9.80
N THR A 3 2.44 -13.73 8.64
CA THR A 3 1.87 -14.63 7.62
C THR A 3 2.98 -15.25 6.81
N LYS A 4 3.23 -16.54 7.02
CA LYS A 4 4.27 -17.30 6.31
C LYS A 4 3.62 -18.26 5.33
N GLY A 5 4.05 -18.23 4.06
CA GLY A 5 3.59 -19.16 3.03
C GLY A 5 3.73 -18.63 1.61
N PRO A 6 3.55 -19.49 0.58
CA PRO A 6 3.67 -19.10 -0.82
C PRO A 6 2.65 -18.01 -1.22
N ALA A 7 1.43 -18.05 -0.69
CA ALA A 7 0.42 -17.02 -0.95
C ALA A 7 0.81 -15.65 -0.38
N ALA A 8 1.36 -15.61 0.83
CA ALA A 8 1.91 -14.39 1.43
C ALA A 8 3.08 -13.82 0.61
N ALA A 9 3.96 -14.69 0.10
CA ALA A 9 5.07 -14.28 -0.76
C ALA A 9 4.59 -13.71 -2.10
N THR A 10 3.59 -14.33 -2.73
CA THR A 10 2.95 -13.82 -3.95
C THR A 10 2.30 -12.46 -3.71
N ALA A 11 1.49 -12.32 -2.64
CA ALA A 11 0.86 -11.04 -2.30
C ALA A 11 1.89 -9.92 -2.09
N ARG A 12 3.01 -10.20 -1.40
CA ARG A 12 4.12 -9.25 -1.23
C ARG A 12 4.75 -8.87 -2.57
N ALA A 13 4.98 -9.83 -3.46
CA ALA A 13 5.55 -9.58 -4.78
C ALA A 13 4.65 -8.70 -5.65
N GLU A 14 3.34 -8.97 -5.66
CA GLU A 14 2.35 -8.18 -6.40
C GLU A 14 2.26 -6.72 -5.88
N VAL A 15 2.30 -6.54 -4.57
CA VAL A 15 2.35 -5.20 -3.96
C VAL A 15 3.64 -4.49 -4.37
N ARG A 16 4.79 -5.15 -4.33
CA ARG A 16 6.08 -4.57 -4.77
C ARG A 16 6.08 -4.16 -6.23
N GLU A 17 5.52 -4.99 -7.10
CA GLU A 17 5.38 -4.66 -8.51
C GLU A 17 4.57 -3.38 -8.70
N SER A 18 3.51 -3.21 -7.91
CA SER A 18 2.66 -2.01 -7.91
C SER A 18 3.40 -0.76 -7.43
N ILE A 19 4.23 -0.89 -6.39
CA ILE A 19 5.04 0.21 -5.87
C ILE A 19 6.10 0.63 -6.89
N ALA A 20 6.72 -0.34 -7.57
CA ALA A 20 7.75 -0.13 -8.57
C ALA A 20 7.20 0.23 -9.97
N ALA A 21 5.88 0.15 -10.17
CA ALA A 21 5.26 0.44 -11.45
C ALA A 21 5.60 1.86 -11.94
N LYS A 22 5.87 1.98 -13.24
CA LYS A 22 6.04 3.29 -13.88
C LYS A 22 4.68 3.95 -14.04
N GLY A 23 4.57 5.24 -13.74
CA GLY A 23 3.32 5.98 -13.91
C GLY A 23 3.07 7.01 -12.81
N HIS A 24 1.80 7.41 -12.68
CA HIS A 24 1.36 8.31 -11.62
C HIS A 24 1.41 7.61 -10.27
N THR A 25 2.10 8.22 -9.32
CA THR A 25 2.25 7.67 -7.97
C THR A 25 0.90 7.43 -7.29
N VAL A 26 -0.08 8.31 -7.51
CA VAL A 26 -1.43 8.20 -6.93
C VAL A 26 -2.15 6.95 -7.47
N ASP A 27 -2.08 6.69 -8.78
CA ASP A 27 -2.67 5.49 -9.38
C ASP A 27 -2.01 4.21 -8.87
N ASN A 28 -0.67 4.21 -8.77
CA ASN A 28 0.07 3.11 -8.18
C ASN A 28 -0.34 2.87 -6.72
N ALA A 29 -0.51 3.93 -5.94
CA ALA A 29 -0.94 3.86 -4.55
C ALA A 29 -2.36 3.31 -4.40
N ARG A 30 -3.28 3.68 -5.30
CA ARG A 30 -4.64 3.09 -5.36
C ARG A 30 -4.57 1.60 -5.66
N ALA A 31 -3.73 1.20 -6.61
CA ALA A 31 -3.54 -0.21 -6.95
C ALA A 31 -2.94 -1.01 -5.78
N VAL A 32 -1.96 -0.43 -5.05
CA VAL A 32 -1.39 -1.04 -3.84
C VAL A 32 -2.46 -1.24 -2.77
N ALA A 33 -3.25 -0.21 -2.48
CA ALA A 33 -4.32 -0.29 -1.48
C ALA A 33 -5.33 -1.40 -1.82
N ALA A 34 -5.77 -1.46 -3.08
CA ALA A 34 -6.69 -2.49 -3.55
C ALA A 34 -6.12 -3.92 -3.43
N ARG A 35 -4.83 -4.11 -3.79
CA ARG A 35 -4.15 -5.41 -3.66
C ARG A 35 -3.98 -5.84 -2.21
N LEU A 36 -3.64 -4.91 -1.33
CA LEU A 36 -3.53 -5.18 0.11
C LEU A 36 -4.89 -5.56 0.71
N ASP A 37 -5.95 -4.80 0.41
CA ASP A 37 -7.31 -5.13 0.86
C ASP A 37 -7.73 -6.53 0.39
N ALA A 38 -7.43 -6.91 -0.85
CA ALA A 38 -7.70 -8.26 -1.37
C ALA A 38 -6.90 -9.35 -0.63
N ALA A 39 -5.60 -9.14 -0.40
CA ALA A 39 -4.74 -10.09 0.31
C ALA A 39 -5.14 -10.26 1.78
N PHE A 40 -5.61 -9.20 2.45
CA PHE A 40 -6.17 -9.31 3.79
C PHE A 40 -7.50 -10.07 3.81
N ALA A 41 -8.38 -9.80 2.83
CA ALA A 41 -9.66 -10.49 2.73
C ALA A 41 -9.50 -12.00 2.44
N ALA A 42 -8.48 -12.36 1.66
CA ALA A 42 -8.11 -13.76 1.39
C ALA A 42 -7.42 -14.44 2.58
N GLY A 43 -6.90 -13.67 3.54
CA GLY A 43 -6.10 -14.18 4.65
C GLY A 43 -4.63 -14.48 4.28
N ASP A 44 -4.20 -14.05 3.10
CA ASP A 44 -2.82 -14.22 2.60
C ASP A 44 -1.84 -13.32 3.35
N LEU A 45 -2.30 -12.16 3.82
CA LEU A 45 -1.55 -11.23 4.66
C LEU A 45 -2.30 -10.97 5.98
N ALA A 46 -1.55 -10.68 7.04
CA ALA A 46 -2.12 -10.24 8.31
C ALA A 46 -2.19 -8.72 8.38
N ARG A 47 -3.33 -8.19 8.84
CA ARG A 47 -3.41 -6.79 9.29
C ARG A 47 -2.65 -6.64 10.60
N THR A 48 -1.52 -5.93 10.55
CA THR A 48 -0.85 -5.42 11.74
C THR A 48 -1.41 -4.04 12.09
N PRO A 49 -1.36 -3.61 13.37
CA PRO A 49 -1.77 -2.26 13.75
C PRO A 49 -1.03 -1.16 12.98
N SER A 50 0.27 -1.36 12.71
CA SER A 50 1.08 -0.44 11.89
C SER A 50 0.57 -0.36 10.45
N MET A 51 0.23 -1.50 9.84
CA MET A 51 -0.31 -1.56 8.49
C MET A 51 -1.66 -0.82 8.38
N ASP A 52 -2.54 -0.96 9.37
CA ASP A 52 -3.80 -0.21 9.40
C ASP A 52 -3.59 1.31 9.48
N LEU A 53 -2.58 1.77 10.24
CA LEU A 53 -2.21 3.20 10.29
C LEU A 53 -1.73 3.68 8.92
N TYR A 54 -0.81 2.95 8.28
CA TYR A 54 -0.29 3.32 6.96
C TYR A 54 -1.39 3.35 5.90
N LEU A 55 -2.32 2.40 5.92
CA LEU A 55 -3.45 2.38 4.98
C LEU A 55 -4.43 3.53 5.24
N GLY A 56 -4.66 3.91 6.50
CA GLY A 56 -5.46 5.07 6.85
C GLY A 56 -4.86 6.38 6.33
N ASP A 57 -3.56 6.58 6.54
CA ASP A 57 -2.83 7.74 6.02
C ASP A 57 -2.79 7.76 4.49
N LEU A 58 -2.60 6.59 3.86
CA LEU A 58 -2.63 6.46 2.41
C LEU A 58 -3.99 6.87 1.85
N ARG A 59 -5.08 6.35 2.40
CA ARG A 59 -6.45 6.70 1.97
C ARG A 59 -6.71 8.19 2.07
N ARG A 60 -6.35 8.82 3.19
CA ARG A 60 -6.47 10.28 3.36
C ARG A 60 -5.67 11.04 2.29
N ALA A 61 -4.43 10.63 2.01
CA ALA A 61 -3.61 11.26 0.98
C ALA A 61 -4.23 11.13 -0.42
N LEU A 62 -4.87 9.99 -0.72
CA LEU A 62 -5.54 9.73 -1.99
C LEU A 62 -6.87 10.49 -2.14
N GLU A 63 -7.64 10.65 -1.05
CA GLU A 63 -8.89 11.43 -1.04
C GLU A 63 -8.64 12.92 -1.25
N GLN A 64 -7.52 13.45 -0.71
CA GLN A 64 -7.13 14.85 -0.89
C GLN A 64 -6.76 15.19 -2.34
N ASP A 65 -6.26 14.22 -3.12
CA ASP A 65 -5.96 14.42 -4.55
C ASP A 65 -7.22 14.44 -5.43
N ASP A 66 -8.28 13.71 -5.03
CA ASP A 66 -9.57 13.68 -5.77
C ASP A 66 -10.36 15.00 -5.61
N GLY A 67 -10.14 15.73 -4.51
CA GLY A 67 -10.86 16.97 -4.17
C GLY A 67 -10.14 18.28 -4.53
N GLU A 68 -8.81 18.28 -4.59
CA GLU A 68 -8.01 19.46 -4.96
C GLU A 68 -6.82 19.06 -5.81
N ARG A 69 -6.43 19.90 -6.79
CA ARG A 69 -5.16 19.77 -7.54
C ARG A 69 -3.96 20.04 -6.61
N LEU A 70 -3.74 19.17 -5.62
CA LEU A 70 -2.60 19.17 -4.71
C LEU A 70 -1.45 18.31 -5.24
N GLY A 71 -1.38 18.11 -6.56
CA GLY A 71 -0.63 17.06 -7.26
C GLY A 71 0.88 16.95 -7.00
N GLY A 72 1.47 17.79 -6.16
CA GLY A 72 2.80 17.60 -5.59
C GLY A 72 2.80 16.95 -4.20
N LYS A 73 1.99 17.44 -3.26
CA LYS A 73 2.06 17.06 -1.84
C LYS A 73 1.43 15.70 -1.56
N SER A 74 0.29 15.41 -2.17
CA SER A 74 -0.39 14.12 -2.03
C SER A 74 0.40 12.98 -2.68
N ALA A 75 1.02 13.24 -3.83
CA ALA A 75 1.91 12.28 -4.49
C ALA A 75 3.17 12.02 -3.66
N GLU A 76 3.79 13.04 -3.08
CA GLU A 76 4.96 12.86 -2.22
C GLU A 76 4.63 12.06 -0.95
N ALA A 77 3.52 12.39 -0.28
CA ALA A 77 3.01 11.64 0.86
C ALA A 77 2.77 10.17 0.51
N ALA A 78 2.10 9.90 -0.63
CA ALA A 78 1.88 8.54 -1.11
C ALA A 78 3.21 7.76 -1.28
N ARG A 79 4.28 8.38 -1.82
CA ARG A 79 5.59 7.70 -1.94
C ARG A 79 6.17 7.31 -0.59
N PHE A 80 6.12 8.20 0.38
CA PHE A 80 6.64 7.92 1.72
C PHE A 80 5.87 6.79 2.39
N ILE A 81 4.53 6.81 2.31
CA ILE A 81 3.67 5.79 2.90
C ILE A 81 3.86 4.44 2.19
N LEU A 82 3.96 4.42 0.86
CA LEU A 82 4.24 3.20 0.10
C LEU A 82 5.58 2.55 0.50
N ARG A 83 6.62 3.34 0.79
CA ARG A 83 7.89 2.81 1.32
C ARG A 83 7.76 2.24 2.73
N ALA A 84 6.94 2.85 3.58
CA ALA A 84 6.68 2.32 4.92
C ALA A 84 5.93 0.98 4.85
N ILE A 85 4.95 0.88 3.96
CA ILE A 85 4.20 -0.36 3.67
C ILE A 85 5.15 -1.46 3.18
N ASP A 86 6.01 -1.18 2.20
CA ASP A 86 6.97 -2.19 1.69
C ASP A 86 7.89 -2.72 2.80
N ARG A 87 8.37 -1.83 3.67
CA ARG A 87 9.18 -2.20 4.82
C ARG A 87 8.41 -3.05 5.84
N GLU A 88 7.19 -2.66 6.19
CA GLU A 88 6.34 -3.42 7.11
C GLU A 88 6.05 -4.83 6.55
N LEU A 89 5.89 -4.98 5.23
CA LEU A 89 5.70 -6.27 4.58
C LEU A 89 6.94 -7.18 4.63
N ASP A 90 8.15 -6.62 4.74
CA ASP A 90 9.38 -7.39 4.99
C ASP A 90 9.47 -7.85 6.45
N GLU A 91 9.01 -7.04 7.39
CA GLU A 91 9.09 -7.31 8.84
C GLU A 91 7.96 -8.23 9.35
N ALA A 92 6.84 -8.33 8.62
CA ALA A 92 5.66 -9.16 8.91
C ALA A 92 5.68 -10.56 8.29
#